data_AF-A0ABD3R2F7-F1
#
_entry.id   AF-A0ABD3R2F7-F1
#
_cell.length_a   1.000
_cell.length_b   1.000
_cell.length_c   1.000
_cell.angle_alpha   90.00
_cell.angle_beta   90.00
_cell.angle_gamma   90.00
#
_symmetry.space_group_name_H-M   'P 1'
#
loop_
_entity.id
_entity.type
_entity.pdbx_description
1 polymer ?
#
loop_
_entity_poly.entity_id
_entity_poly.type
_entity_poly.pdbx_seq_one_letter_code
_entity_poly.pdbx_strand_id
1 'polypeptide(L)'
;MDKEMNHDFVSTIRCAPRMRSLVILTASIRLGCSHAASDGGGSATSYRNVYGETLQPCSQSGSAITGYLRDGYCVDRNGDSGSHHICIDLSSVSPSAVDGGGRNFCQVTGQSDWCSSTDMPCHDDESSYECAIENWCVCQWAFASYIEMAGGCDAIQDVRCDAINARALEAYVANRATYGEALSCLVERCGLDSSVYYSSSATVPSRGAMVGLGVATALTLAAVMAFVMYLVTRKRRNEVEVDRRWKRDDSTAEITSGGIN
;
A
#
# COMPACT_ATOMS: atom_id res chain seq x y z
N MET A 1 28.52 -12.50 -19.25
CA MET A 1 27.23 -12.73 -19.95
C MET A 1 26.48 -11.42 -19.81
N ASP A 2 26.88 -10.53 -20.68
CA ASP A 2 26.67 -9.09 -20.59
C ASP A 2 25.28 -8.75 -21.11
N LYS A 3 24.56 -7.92 -20.37
CA LYS A 3 23.37 -7.23 -20.88
C LYS A 3 23.59 -5.74 -20.68
N GLU A 4 24.08 -5.14 -21.76
CA GLU A 4 23.95 -3.72 -22.05
C GLU A 4 22.46 -3.33 -21.99
N MET A 5 22.13 -2.31 -21.20
CA MET A 5 20.86 -1.58 -21.33
C MET A 5 21.17 -0.13 -21.70
N ASN A 6 20.91 0.14 -22.97
CA ASN A 6 20.96 1.44 -23.61
C ASN A 6 19.81 2.31 -23.07
N HIS A 7 20.12 3.48 -22.50
CA HIS A 7 19.15 4.50 -22.11
C HIS A 7 19.29 5.70 -23.05
N ASP A 8 18.39 5.78 -24.04
CA ASP A 8 18.19 6.96 -24.87
C ASP A 8 16.74 7.42 -24.73
N PHE A 9 16.50 8.48 -23.95
CA PHE A 9 15.37 9.38 -24.22
C PHE A 9 15.66 10.79 -23.68
N VAL A 10 16.27 11.60 -24.54
CA VAL A 10 16.41 13.05 -24.37
C VAL A 10 15.05 13.70 -24.62
N SER A 11 14.47 14.35 -23.61
CA SER A 11 13.31 15.24 -23.79
C SER A 11 13.68 16.67 -23.38
N THR A 12 14.08 17.46 -24.38
CA THR A 12 14.32 18.90 -24.29
C THR A 12 12.98 19.66 -24.31
N ILE A 13 12.56 20.22 -23.17
CA ILE A 13 11.48 21.21 -23.13
C ILE A 13 12.09 22.61 -23.28
N ARG A 14 11.72 23.29 -24.37
CA ARG A 14 12.09 24.69 -24.65
C ARG A 14 11.11 25.63 -23.93
N CYS A 15 11.60 26.41 -22.98
CA CYS A 15 10.88 27.60 -22.47
C CYS A 15 11.06 28.76 -23.45
N ALA A 16 9.96 29.32 -23.95
CA ALA A 16 9.93 30.57 -24.70
C ALA A 16 9.55 31.76 -23.78
N PRO A 17 9.97 33.01 -24.10
CA PRO A 17 9.96 34.12 -23.16
C PRO A 17 8.82 35.15 -23.33
N ARG A 18 8.58 35.86 -22.22
CA ARG A 18 8.18 37.29 -22.07
C ARG A 18 7.30 37.97 -23.13
N MET A 19 6.13 38.43 -22.70
CA MET A 19 5.56 39.73 -23.08
C MET A 19 4.95 40.39 -21.84
N ARG A 20 5.57 41.47 -21.35
CA ARG A 20 5.32 42.91 -21.59
C ARG A 20 4.26 43.50 -20.65
N SER A 21 4.77 44.40 -19.82
CA SER A 21 4.11 45.36 -18.95
C SER A 21 2.86 45.99 -19.55
N LEU A 22 1.83 46.07 -18.71
CA LEU A 22 0.90 47.19 -18.73
C LEU A 22 0.78 47.70 -17.29
N VAL A 23 1.32 48.89 -17.05
CA VAL A 23 1.18 49.64 -15.80
C VAL A 23 -0.21 50.26 -15.81
N ILE A 24 -1.10 49.80 -14.92
CA ILE A 24 -2.35 50.49 -14.62
C ILE A 24 -2.26 50.97 -13.17
N LEU A 25 -2.15 52.29 -13.01
CA LEU A 25 -2.35 52.99 -11.74
C LEU A 25 -3.85 52.96 -11.43
N THR A 26 -4.26 52.15 -10.47
CA THR A 26 -5.60 52.22 -9.86
C THR A 26 -5.48 52.39 -8.35
N ALA A 27 -6.30 53.32 -7.85
CA ALA A 27 -6.31 53.83 -6.49
C ALA A 27 -6.56 52.73 -5.44
N SER A 28 -5.75 52.74 -4.39
CA SER A 28 -5.81 51.79 -3.28
C SER A 28 -6.98 52.11 -2.35
N ILE A 29 -8.12 51.43 -2.53
CA ILE A 29 -9.11 51.22 -1.47
C ILE A 29 -8.69 49.94 -0.73
N ARG A 30 -8.18 50.09 0.49
CA ARG A 30 -7.85 48.95 1.37
C ARG A 30 -9.14 48.34 1.93
N LEU A 31 -9.75 47.43 1.18
CA LEU A 31 -10.60 46.38 1.73
C LEU A 31 -9.70 45.18 2.02
N GLY A 32 -9.52 44.87 3.30
CA GLY A 32 -8.78 43.70 3.76
C GLY A 32 -9.54 42.42 3.41
N CYS A 33 -9.28 41.88 2.22
CA CYS A 33 -9.57 40.50 1.89
C CYS A 33 -8.34 39.67 2.24
N SER A 34 -8.45 38.85 3.28
CA SER A 34 -7.53 37.74 3.56
C SER A 34 -7.53 36.80 2.35
N HIS A 35 -6.59 37.00 1.43
CA HIS A 35 -6.34 36.07 0.35
C HIS A 35 -5.59 34.88 0.94
N ALA A 36 -6.33 33.85 1.33
CA ALA A 36 -5.77 32.51 1.39
C ALA A 36 -5.33 32.17 -0.04
N ALA A 37 -4.02 32.32 -0.29
CA ALA A 37 -3.39 31.80 -1.48
C ALA A 37 -3.47 30.27 -1.42
N SER A 38 -4.58 29.73 -1.91
CA SER A 38 -4.71 28.34 -2.32
C SER A 38 -3.88 28.20 -3.60
N ASP A 39 -2.59 27.95 -3.42
CA ASP A 39 -1.68 27.63 -4.50
C ASP A 39 -2.12 26.30 -5.12
N GLY A 40 -2.72 26.38 -6.31
CA GLY A 40 -3.21 25.27 -7.11
C GLY A 40 -2.07 24.53 -7.81
N GLY A 41 -1.02 24.18 -7.06
CA GLY A 41 -0.05 23.18 -7.46
C GLY A 41 -0.64 21.81 -7.16
N GLY A 42 -0.82 20.96 -8.18
CA GLY A 42 -1.21 19.57 -7.98
C GLY A 42 -0.27 18.92 -6.96
N SER A 43 -0.76 18.77 -5.73
CA SER A 43 0.01 18.27 -4.60
C SER A 43 0.40 16.85 -4.94
N ALA A 44 1.67 16.64 -5.31
CA ALA A 44 2.33 15.37 -5.07
C ALA A 44 2.01 15.07 -3.61
N THR A 45 1.13 14.10 -3.37
CA THR A 45 0.57 13.84 -2.05
C THR A 45 1.74 13.64 -1.11
N SER A 46 2.04 14.66 -0.30
CA SER A 46 3.15 14.60 0.63
C SER A 46 2.82 13.48 1.59
N TYR A 47 3.61 12.40 1.55
CA TYR A 47 3.45 11.31 2.49
C TYR A 47 3.50 11.86 3.91
N ARG A 48 2.70 11.27 4.79
CA ARG A 48 2.61 11.72 6.17
C ARG A 48 3.32 10.74 7.09
N ASN A 49 3.96 11.27 8.13
CA ASN A 49 4.47 10.44 9.22
C ASN A 49 3.37 10.10 10.24
N VAL A 50 3.71 9.31 11.26
CA VAL A 50 2.76 8.90 12.33
C VAL A 50 2.19 10.07 13.14
N TYR A 51 2.81 11.25 13.10
CA TYR A 51 2.29 12.48 13.71
C TYR A 51 1.29 13.22 12.82
N GLY A 52 1.09 12.75 11.58
CA GLY A 52 0.28 13.44 10.58
C GLY A 52 1.00 14.58 9.88
N GLU A 53 2.29 14.81 10.16
CA GLU A 53 3.15 15.81 9.53
C GLU A 53 3.78 15.26 8.24
N THR A 54 4.55 16.07 7.52
CA THR A 54 5.29 15.63 6.33
C THR A 54 6.33 14.56 6.70
N LEU A 55 6.33 13.45 5.97
CA LEU A 55 7.26 12.34 6.15
C LEU A 55 8.72 12.81 6.00
N GLN A 56 9.53 12.58 7.04
CA GLN A 56 10.96 12.88 7.04
C GLN A 56 11.78 11.75 6.41
N PRO A 57 13.00 12.02 5.92
CA PRO A 57 13.90 10.96 5.44
C PRO A 57 14.30 10.02 6.58
N CYS A 58 14.32 8.73 6.26
CA CYS A 58 14.72 7.67 7.20
C CYS A 58 16.25 7.60 7.29
N SER A 59 16.94 7.45 6.16
CA SER A 59 18.40 7.51 6.11
C SER A 59 18.91 8.93 5.85
N GLN A 60 20.15 9.20 6.25
CA GLN A 60 20.78 10.52 6.21
C GLN A 60 22.13 10.48 5.49
N SER A 61 22.68 11.66 5.28
CA SER A 61 24.03 11.84 4.74
C SER A 61 25.07 11.01 5.50
N GLY A 62 25.94 10.32 4.77
CA GLY A 62 26.96 9.42 5.33
C GLY A 62 26.47 8.02 5.72
N SER A 63 25.18 7.72 5.59
CA SER A 63 24.60 6.39 5.81
C SER A 63 24.07 5.77 4.51
N ALA A 64 23.81 4.47 4.54
CA ALA A 64 23.26 3.74 3.40
C ALA A 64 21.88 4.28 2.98
N ILE A 65 21.63 4.36 1.67
CA ILE A 65 20.33 4.78 1.14
C ILE A 65 19.26 3.70 1.34
N THR A 66 18.14 4.08 1.95
CA THR A 66 17.04 3.17 2.28
C THR A 66 15.78 3.44 1.45
N GLY A 67 14.68 2.74 1.78
CA GLY A 67 13.39 2.87 1.11
C GLY A 67 13.22 1.88 -0.04
N TYR A 68 11.97 1.49 -0.30
CA TYR A 68 11.61 0.59 -1.40
C TYR A 68 12.08 1.12 -2.77
N LEU A 69 12.00 2.44 -2.95
CA LEU A 69 12.45 3.12 -4.17
C LEU A 69 13.91 3.55 -4.13
N ARG A 70 14.64 3.27 -3.04
CA ARG A 70 15.99 3.81 -2.79
C ARG A 70 16.04 5.33 -2.86
N ASP A 71 15.04 6.00 -2.30
CA ASP A 71 14.95 7.47 -2.23
C ASP A 71 15.21 8.02 -0.81
N GLY A 72 15.52 7.14 0.15
CA GLY A 72 15.74 7.50 1.55
C GLY A 72 14.49 7.60 2.40
N TYR A 73 13.29 7.35 1.84
CA TYR A 73 12.01 7.50 2.55
C TYR A 73 11.23 6.17 2.65
N CYS A 74 10.47 6.01 3.72
CA CYS A 74 9.59 4.86 3.93
C CYS A 74 8.21 5.09 3.27
N VAL A 75 8.19 5.45 1.99
CA VAL A 75 6.97 5.85 1.27
C VAL A 75 6.01 4.68 0.99
N ASP A 76 4.72 5.01 0.89
CA ASP A 76 3.68 4.04 0.50
C ASP A 76 3.54 4.02 -1.03
N ARG A 77 3.96 2.91 -1.63
CA ARG A 77 4.04 2.76 -3.09
C ARG A 77 3.41 1.45 -3.54
N ASN A 78 2.65 1.53 -4.63
CA ASN A 78 2.13 0.34 -5.30
C ASN A 78 3.28 -0.59 -5.71
N GLY A 79 3.14 -1.88 -5.42
CA GLY A 79 4.17 -2.89 -5.70
C GLY A 79 5.09 -3.17 -4.51
N ASP A 80 5.05 -2.36 -3.46
CA ASP A 80 5.70 -2.67 -2.20
C ASP A 80 4.86 -3.64 -1.36
N SER A 81 4.97 -4.93 -1.67
CA SER A 81 4.26 -6.01 -0.95
C SER A 81 4.67 -6.11 0.52
N GLY A 82 5.88 -5.66 0.86
CA GLY A 82 6.37 -5.61 2.23
C GLY A 82 5.83 -4.40 3.00
N SER A 83 5.39 -3.36 2.29
CA SER A 83 4.96 -2.10 2.90
C SER A 83 6.06 -1.61 3.85
N HIS A 84 7.22 -1.23 3.29
CA HIS A 84 8.42 -0.81 3.99
C HIS A 84 8.25 0.56 4.64
N HIS A 85 7.28 0.65 5.54
CA HIS A 85 6.76 1.89 6.13
C HIS A 85 7.40 2.22 7.48
N ILE A 86 8.15 1.30 8.09
CA ILE A 86 8.74 1.47 9.42
C ILE A 86 10.22 1.84 9.27
N CYS A 87 10.61 3.00 9.80
CA CYS A 87 12.02 3.39 9.92
C CYS A 87 12.56 2.95 11.30
N ILE A 88 13.52 2.01 11.30
CA ILE A 88 14.20 1.54 12.52
C ILE A 88 15.67 1.97 12.53
N ASP A 89 16.23 2.20 13.71
CA ASP A 89 17.63 2.51 13.93
C ASP A 89 18.43 1.22 14.21
N LEU A 90 19.04 0.66 13.17
CA LEU A 90 19.90 -0.52 13.20
C LEU A 90 21.33 -0.23 13.67
N SER A 91 21.72 1.03 13.86
CA SER A 91 23.02 1.36 14.46
C SER A 91 23.08 0.94 15.94
N SER A 92 21.90 0.80 16.56
CA SER A 92 21.71 0.27 17.91
C SER A 92 21.47 -1.25 17.89
N VAL A 93 21.97 -1.95 18.90
CA VAL A 93 21.51 -3.33 19.22
C VAL A 93 20.48 -3.26 20.32
N SER A 94 19.52 -4.20 20.32
CA SER A 94 18.51 -4.21 21.38
C SER A 94 19.18 -4.40 22.75
N PRO A 95 18.82 -3.61 23.77
CA PRO A 95 19.39 -3.72 25.12
C PRO A 95 18.93 -5.00 25.83
N SER A 96 17.84 -5.63 25.37
CA SER A 96 17.20 -6.76 26.05
C SER A 96 17.41 -8.04 25.28
N ALA A 97 18.63 -8.57 25.34
CA ALA A 97 18.83 -10.00 25.20
C ALA A 97 18.96 -10.60 26.61
N VAL A 98 18.15 -11.60 26.90
CA VAL A 98 18.08 -12.30 28.20
C VAL A 98 19.43 -12.93 28.60
N ASP A 99 20.38 -13.01 27.68
CA ASP A 99 21.74 -13.53 27.82
C ASP A 99 22.85 -12.46 27.78
N GLY A 100 22.50 -11.17 27.75
CA GLY A 100 23.47 -10.07 27.75
C GLY A 100 24.14 -9.79 26.39
N GLY A 101 23.75 -10.49 25.32
CA GLY A 101 24.22 -10.23 23.95
C GLY A 101 23.13 -9.58 23.10
N GLY A 102 23.13 -8.24 22.99
CA GLY A 102 22.11 -7.52 22.22
C GLY A 102 21.95 -8.08 20.80
N ARG A 103 20.70 -8.33 20.38
CA ARG A 103 20.39 -8.90 19.05
C ARG A 103 19.82 -7.83 18.12
N ASN A 104 20.28 -7.81 16.87
CA ASN A 104 19.75 -6.91 15.83
C ASN A 104 18.49 -7.50 15.16
N PHE A 105 17.78 -6.67 14.38
CA PHE A 105 16.60 -7.09 13.61
C PHE A 105 16.82 -8.36 12.79
N CYS A 106 17.95 -8.44 12.06
CA CYS A 106 18.28 -9.59 11.20
C CYS A 106 18.41 -10.89 12.01
N GLN A 107 19.10 -10.84 13.14
CA GLN A 107 19.30 -11.99 14.03
C GLN A 107 18.01 -12.48 14.65
N VAL A 108 17.15 -11.58 15.12
CA VAL A 108 15.88 -11.97 15.75
C VAL A 108 14.91 -12.53 14.70
N THR A 109 14.87 -11.96 13.50
CA THR A 109 13.98 -12.43 12.42
C THR A 109 14.54 -13.63 11.63
N GLY A 110 15.77 -14.07 11.91
CA GLY A 110 16.42 -15.20 11.23
C GLY A 110 16.82 -14.93 9.78
N GLN A 111 17.01 -13.66 9.42
CA GLN A 111 17.46 -13.25 8.09
C GLN A 111 18.99 -13.33 7.97
N SER A 112 19.51 -13.25 6.74
CA SER A 112 20.95 -13.01 6.55
C SER A 112 21.36 -11.69 7.20
N ASP A 113 22.59 -11.59 7.69
CA ASP A 113 23.06 -10.41 8.43
C ASP A 113 23.42 -9.24 7.50
N TRP A 114 22.46 -8.81 6.67
CA TRP A 114 22.58 -7.60 5.88
C TRP A 114 22.57 -6.34 6.76
N CYS A 115 22.01 -6.42 7.97
CA CYS A 115 21.99 -5.34 8.96
C CYS A 115 23.39 -4.80 9.27
N SER A 116 24.41 -5.65 9.26
CA SER A 116 25.81 -5.28 9.53
C SER A 116 26.59 -4.86 8.27
N SER A 117 25.93 -4.70 7.12
CA SER A 117 26.60 -4.33 5.88
C SER A 117 27.16 -2.91 5.93
N THR A 118 28.43 -2.78 5.53
CA THR A 118 29.14 -1.51 5.33
C THR A 118 29.35 -1.15 3.87
N ASP A 119 28.93 -2.04 2.97
CA ASP A 119 29.18 -1.94 1.53
C ASP A 119 27.88 -1.62 0.77
N MET A 120 27.12 -0.62 1.24
CA MET A 120 25.84 -0.21 0.64
C MET A 120 25.95 1.14 -0.07
N PRO A 121 25.12 1.39 -1.12
CA PRO A 121 25.05 2.69 -1.76
C PRO A 121 24.77 3.80 -0.76
N CYS A 122 25.52 4.90 -0.82
CA CYS A 122 25.38 6.02 0.08
C CYS A 122 24.15 6.88 -0.25
N HIS A 123 23.55 7.50 0.78
CA HIS A 123 22.37 8.38 0.63
C HIS A 123 22.61 9.58 -0.30
N ASP A 124 23.75 10.27 -0.19
CA ASP A 124 24.02 11.46 -1.00
C ASP A 124 24.78 11.17 -2.30
N ASP A 125 25.31 9.96 -2.44
CA ASP A 125 26.15 9.56 -3.57
C ASP A 125 25.96 8.08 -3.86
N GLU A 126 25.01 7.76 -4.74
CA GLU A 126 24.76 6.39 -5.18
C GLU A 126 25.94 5.76 -5.94
N SER A 127 26.95 6.55 -6.34
CA SER A 127 28.18 6.03 -6.94
C SER A 127 29.19 5.53 -5.91
N SER A 128 29.02 5.91 -4.64
CA SER A 128 29.75 5.38 -3.50
C SER A 128 28.98 4.22 -2.86
N TYR A 129 29.70 3.14 -2.56
CA TYR A 129 29.14 1.91 -1.97
C TYR A 129 29.73 1.63 -0.59
N GLU A 130 30.35 2.60 0.06
CA GLU A 130 31.08 2.40 1.33
C GLU A 130 30.31 2.94 2.54
N CYS A 131 28.97 2.87 2.51
CA CYS A 131 28.12 3.35 3.58
C CYS A 131 27.52 2.22 4.42
N ALA A 132 27.59 2.38 5.74
CA ALA A 132 26.97 1.49 6.70
C ALA A 132 25.45 1.67 6.78
N ILE A 133 24.75 0.58 7.06
CA ILE A 133 23.33 0.63 7.40
C ILE A 133 23.19 1.17 8.83
N GLU A 134 22.52 2.31 8.96
CA GLU A 134 22.15 2.89 10.25
C GLU A 134 20.63 2.91 10.38
N ASN A 135 19.95 3.75 9.62
CA ASN A 135 18.49 3.81 9.59
C ASN A 135 17.93 3.09 8.36
N TRP A 136 16.91 2.26 8.55
CA TRP A 136 16.38 1.45 7.46
C TRP A 136 14.86 1.31 7.47
N CYS A 137 14.27 1.46 6.29
CA CYS A 137 12.86 1.16 6.05
C CYS A 137 12.65 -0.36 5.96
N VAL A 138 12.01 -0.93 6.97
CA VAL A 138 11.68 -2.36 7.03
C VAL A 138 10.21 -2.62 6.76
N CYS A 139 9.94 -3.82 6.25
CA CYS A 139 8.59 -4.36 6.08
C CYS A 139 7.81 -4.26 7.40
N GLN A 140 6.65 -3.62 7.38
CA GLN A 140 5.84 -3.41 8.58
C GLN A 140 5.34 -4.73 9.20
N TRP A 141 5.20 -5.80 8.41
CA TRP A 141 4.81 -7.11 8.92
C TRP A 141 5.99 -7.79 9.63
N ALA A 142 7.19 -7.66 9.06
CA ALA A 142 8.41 -8.17 9.68
C ALA A 142 8.73 -7.40 10.98
N PHE A 143 8.44 -6.10 11.05
CA PHE A 143 8.54 -5.33 12.28
C PHE A 143 7.59 -5.83 13.38
N ALA A 144 6.35 -6.17 13.02
CA ALA A 144 5.41 -6.75 13.98
C ALA A 144 5.90 -8.10 14.52
N SER A 145 6.37 -9.00 13.64
CA SER A 145 6.98 -10.26 14.05
C SER A 145 8.26 -10.05 14.86
N TYR A 146 9.06 -9.02 14.54
CA TYR A 146 10.27 -8.70 15.27
C TYR A 146 9.96 -8.37 16.74
N ILE A 147 8.95 -7.55 17.01
CA ILE A 147 8.50 -7.22 18.37
C ILE A 147 8.11 -8.48 19.14
N GLU A 148 7.30 -9.35 18.54
CA GLU A 148 6.84 -10.59 19.17
C GLU A 148 8.03 -11.51 19.50
N MET A 149 8.92 -11.73 18.53
CA MET A 149 10.09 -12.61 18.67
C MET A 149 11.16 -12.04 19.61
N ALA A 150 11.26 -10.72 19.72
CA ALA A 150 12.16 -10.05 20.65
C ALA A 150 11.67 -10.16 22.11
N GLY A 151 10.39 -10.45 22.34
CA GLY A 151 9.79 -10.50 23.67
C GLY A 151 9.14 -9.19 24.11
N GLY A 152 8.77 -8.33 23.15
CA GLY A 152 8.04 -7.09 23.39
C GLY A 152 8.76 -5.82 22.93
N CYS A 153 8.07 -4.68 23.07
CA CYS A 153 8.53 -3.39 22.56
C CYS A 153 9.85 -2.89 23.19
N ASP A 154 10.12 -3.23 24.45
CA ASP A 154 11.36 -2.84 25.14
C ASP A 154 12.57 -3.65 24.67
N ALA A 155 12.35 -4.70 23.88
CA ALA A 155 13.38 -5.59 23.38
C ALA A 155 13.73 -5.34 21.92
N ILE A 156 13.28 -4.23 21.34
CA ILE A 156 13.67 -3.83 19.98
C ILE A 156 14.55 -2.58 19.96
N GLN A 157 15.23 -2.35 18.84
CA GLN A 157 15.93 -1.09 18.56
C GLN A 157 14.99 0.12 18.63
N ASP A 158 15.59 1.31 18.64
CA ASP A 158 14.83 2.54 18.53
C ASP A 158 14.17 2.69 17.15
N VAL A 159 13.12 3.51 17.10
CA VAL A 159 12.35 3.77 15.88
C VAL A 159 12.30 5.27 15.60
N ARG A 160 12.46 5.65 14.33
CA ARG A 160 12.43 7.07 13.93
C ARG A 160 11.02 7.49 13.54
N CYS A 161 10.23 7.85 14.55
CA CYS A 161 8.80 8.14 14.40
C CYS A 161 8.47 9.17 13.31
N ASP A 162 9.26 10.24 13.18
CA ASP A 162 9.10 11.27 12.14
C ASP A 162 9.31 10.76 10.70
N ALA A 163 9.94 9.59 10.55
CA ALA A 163 10.20 8.89 9.29
C ALA A 163 9.38 7.60 9.11
N ILE A 164 8.48 7.26 10.04
CA ILE A 164 7.52 6.15 9.89
C ILE A 164 6.29 6.67 9.14
N ASN A 165 5.89 5.98 8.09
CA ASN A 165 4.73 6.37 7.30
C ASN A 165 3.42 6.04 8.03
N ALA A 166 2.48 7.00 8.04
CA ALA A 166 1.18 6.89 8.70
C ALA A 166 0.37 5.64 8.27
N ARG A 167 0.61 5.12 7.07
CA ARG A 167 -0.02 3.88 6.57
C ARG A 167 0.26 2.66 7.44
N ALA A 168 1.38 2.62 8.16
CA ALA A 168 1.67 1.56 9.11
C ALA A 168 0.61 1.50 10.23
N LEU A 169 0.24 2.66 10.79
CA LEU A 169 -0.77 2.74 11.85
C LEU A 169 -2.15 2.35 11.33
N GLU A 170 -2.54 2.82 10.15
CA GLU A 170 -3.81 2.45 9.52
C GLU A 170 -3.93 0.93 9.36
N ALA A 171 -2.86 0.29 8.88
CA ALA A 171 -2.81 -1.14 8.67
C ALA A 171 -2.89 -1.93 9.99
N TYR A 172 -2.14 -1.52 11.03
CA TYR A 172 -2.21 -2.17 12.33
C TYR A 172 -3.55 -1.95 13.04
N VAL A 173 -4.17 -0.77 12.87
CA VAL A 173 -5.52 -0.49 13.35
C VAL A 173 -6.56 -1.37 12.64
N ALA A 174 -6.42 -1.57 11.33
CA ALA A 174 -7.34 -2.40 10.56
C ALA A 174 -7.29 -3.88 10.98
N ASN A 175 -6.16 -4.36 11.51
CA ASN A 175 -6.00 -5.73 11.99
C ASN A 175 -5.32 -5.80 13.37
N ARG A 176 -5.94 -5.17 14.38
CA ARG A 176 -5.43 -5.15 15.77
C ARG A 176 -5.33 -6.53 16.39
N ALA A 177 -6.17 -7.48 15.98
CA ALA A 177 -6.13 -8.83 16.51
C ALA A 177 -4.78 -9.52 16.20
N THR A 178 -4.16 -9.18 15.07
CA THR A 178 -2.84 -9.70 14.68
C THR A 178 -1.71 -8.75 15.06
N TYR A 179 -1.89 -7.43 14.90
CA TYR A 179 -0.79 -6.46 15.01
C TYR A 179 -0.93 -5.50 16.20
N GLY A 180 -1.72 -5.87 17.20
CA GLY A 180 -2.00 -5.03 18.37
C GLY A 180 -0.75 -4.66 19.18
N GLU A 181 0.21 -5.57 19.31
CA GLU A 181 1.48 -5.31 20.01
C GLU A 181 2.34 -4.29 19.26
N ALA A 182 2.45 -4.43 17.93
CA ALA A 182 3.17 -3.48 17.09
C ALA A 182 2.54 -2.08 17.12
N LEU A 183 1.20 -2.01 17.04
CA LEU A 183 0.48 -0.74 17.21
C LEU A 183 0.77 -0.11 18.57
N SER A 184 0.68 -0.90 19.65
CA SER A 184 0.92 -0.41 21.01
C SER A 184 2.35 0.10 21.17
N CYS A 185 3.33 -0.62 20.59
CA CYS A 185 4.73 -0.22 20.59
C CYS A 185 4.96 1.13 19.90
N LEU A 186 4.38 1.34 18.71
CA LEU A 186 4.49 2.64 18.03
C LEU A 186 3.77 3.75 18.79
N VAL A 187 2.60 3.47 19.37
CA VAL A 187 1.87 4.45 20.20
C VAL A 187 2.71 4.89 21.40
N GLU A 188 3.34 3.95 22.09
CA GLU A 188 4.18 4.23 23.24
C GLU A 188 5.49 4.94 22.85
N ARG A 189 6.28 4.35 21.94
CA ARG A 189 7.58 4.88 21.52
C ARG A 189 7.48 6.26 20.89
N CYS A 190 6.43 6.49 20.11
CA CYS A 190 6.23 7.77 19.44
C CYS A 190 5.39 8.76 20.26
N GLY A 191 4.88 8.39 21.44
CA GLY A 191 4.06 9.28 22.27
C GLY A 191 2.74 9.69 21.61
N LEU A 192 2.11 8.77 20.87
CA LEU A 192 0.87 9.03 20.16
C LEU A 192 -0.34 8.98 21.11
N ASP A 193 -1.40 9.71 20.77
CA ASP A 193 -2.63 9.69 21.57
C ASP A 193 -3.34 8.33 21.43
N SER A 194 -3.20 7.50 22.45
CA SER A 194 -3.80 6.17 22.54
C SER A 194 -5.33 6.21 22.43
N SER A 195 -6.00 7.29 22.83
CA SER A 195 -7.46 7.39 22.72
C SER A 195 -7.93 7.34 21.27
N VAL A 196 -7.19 7.97 20.35
CA VAL A 196 -7.46 7.92 18.90
C VAL A 196 -7.36 6.49 18.37
N TYR A 197 -6.33 5.77 18.81
CA TYR A 197 -6.05 4.42 18.33
C TYR A 197 -6.74 3.31 19.11
N TYR A 198 -7.36 3.53 20.28
CA TYR A 198 -8.12 2.47 20.98
C TYR A 198 -9.63 2.70 20.93
N SER A 199 -10.13 3.94 20.79
CA SER A 199 -11.58 4.19 20.68
C SER A 199 -12.21 3.67 19.38
N SER A 200 -11.45 3.49 18.30
CA SER A 200 -11.99 2.93 17.05
C SER A 200 -12.44 1.46 17.14
N SER A 201 -12.14 0.76 18.24
CA SER A 201 -12.60 -0.63 18.49
C SER A 201 -13.97 -0.73 19.18
N ALA A 202 -14.57 0.36 19.65
CA ALA A 202 -15.77 0.30 20.49
C ALA A 202 -17.10 0.15 19.75
N THR A 203 -17.12 0.09 18.41
CA THR A 203 -18.35 -0.20 17.66
C THR A 203 -18.46 -1.69 17.33
N VAL A 204 -18.37 -2.55 18.35
CA VAL A 204 -18.95 -3.89 18.23
C VAL A 204 -20.46 -3.69 18.39
N PRO A 205 -21.29 -3.84 17.34
CA PRO A 205 -22.73 -3.89 17.54
C PRO A 205 -23.00 -5.00 18.55
N SER A 206 -23.53 -4.62 19.71
CA SER A 206 -23.92 -5.57 20.74
C SER A 206 -24.81 -6.63 20.09
N ARG A 207 -24.46 -7.90 20.29
CA ARG A 207 -25.22 -9.08 19.85
C ARG A 207 -26.56 -9.22 20.59
N GLY A 208 -27.28 -8.12 20.77
CA GLY A 208 -28.58 -8.04 21.44
C GLY A 208 -29.78 -7.91 20.49
N ALA A 209 -29.58 -7.80 19.18
CA ALA A 209 -30.68 -7.63 18.22
C ALA A 209 -30.46 -8.42 16.91
N MET A 210 -30.31 -9.74 16.99
CA MET A 210 -30.45 -10.62 15.82
C MET A 210 -31.26 -11.87 16.16
N VAL A 211 -32.51 -11.65 16.55
CA VAL A 211 -33.57 -12.66 16.45
C VAL A 211 -34.61 -12.04 15.52
N GLY A 212 -34.53 -12.27 14.20
CA GLY A 212 -35.59 -11.79 13.30
C GLY A 212 -35.39 -11.72 11.79
N LEU A 213 -34.23 -12.07 11.21
CA LEU A 213 -34.03 -11.94 9.74
C LEU A 213 -33.44 -13.18 9.04
N GLY A 214 -33.62 -14.38 9.60
CA GLY A 214 -33.10 -15.62 9.01
C GLY A 214 -33.96 -16.27 7.92
N VAL A 215 -35.19 -15.81 7.67
CA VAL A 215 -36.15 -16.51 6.78
C VAL A 215 -36.29 -15.83 5.40
N ALA A 216 -35.99 -14.54 5.29
CA ALA A 216 -36.19 -13.79 4.05
C ALA A 216 -35.06 -13.97 3.00
N THR A 217 -33.83 -14.29 3.43
CA THR A 217 -32.66 -14.38 2.53
C THR A 217 -32.48 -15.77 1.89
N ALA A 218 -32.98 -16.83 2.52
CA ALA A 218 -32.95 -18.17 1.93
C ALA A 218 -33.93 -18.31 0.74
N LEU A 219 -35.08 -17.62 0.80
CA LEU A 219 -36.08 -17.65 -0.27
C LEU A 219 -35.64 -16.92 -1.53
N THR A 220 -34.84 -15.85 -1.41
CA THR A 220 -34.36 -15.09 -2.57
C THR A 220 -33.29 -15.86 -3.37
N LEU A 221 -32.38 -16.55 -2.69
CA LEU A 221 -31.37 -17.40 -3.36
C LEU A 221 -32.01 -18.58 -4.10
N ALA A 222 -33.02 -19.22 -3.51
CA ALA A 222 -33.75 -20.31 -4.18
C ALA A 222 -34.49 -19.82 -5.44
N ALA A 223 -35.12 -18.65 -5.39
CA ALA A 223 -35.81 -18.07 -6.54
C ALA A 223 -34.83 -17.69 -7.68
N VAL A 224 -33.67 -17.11 -7.35
CA VAL A 224 -32.62 -16.78 -8.34
C VAL A 224 -32.06 -18.05 -8.99
N MET A 225 -31.76 -19.09 -8.20
CA MET A 225 -31.28 -20.37 -8.74
C MET A 225 -32.32 -21.05 -9.64
N ALA A 226 -33.60 -21.03 -9.25
CA ALA A 226 -34.69 -21.56 -10.08
C ALA A 226 -34.86 -20.77 -11.39
N PHE A 227 -34.73 -19.44 -11.35
CA PHE A 227 -34.78 -18.60 -12.55
C PHE A 227 -33.60 -18.86 -13.50
N VAL A 228 -32.37 -18.98 -12.97
CA VAL A 228 -31.19 -19.32 -13.78
C VAL A 228 -31.35 -20.71 -14.42
N MET A 229 -31.79 -21.71 -13.65
CA MET A 229 -32.11 -23.05 -14.18
C MET A 229 -33.18 -23.01 -15.29
N TYR A 230 -34.23 -22.19 -15.11
CA TYR A 230 -35.26 -21.99 -16.12
C TYR A 230 -34.69 -21.36 -17.41
N LEU A 231 -33.84 -20.34 -17.31
CA LEU A 231 -33.20 -19.72 -18.47
C LEU A 231 -32.28 -20.70 -19.22
N VAL A 232 -31.49 -21.51 -18.50
CA VAL A 232 -30.60 -22.52 -19.09
C VAL A 232 -31.41 -23.60 -19.82
N THR A 233 -32.47 -24.11 -19.20
CA THR A 233 -33.32 -25.14 -19.82
C THR A 233 -34.10 -24.61 -21.02
N ARG A 234 -34.59 -23.36 -20.96
CA ARG A 234 -35.25 -22.69 -22.10
C ARG A 234 -34.29 -22.50 -23.27
N LYS A 235 -33.04 -22.07 -23.03
CA LYS A 235 -32.04 -21.93 -24.09
C LYS A 235 -31.77 -23.26 -24.80
N ARG A 236 -31.60 -24.35 -24.04
CA ARG A 236 -31.39 -25.70 -24.61
C ARG A 236 -32.58 -26.18 -25.46
N ARG A 237 -33.82 -25.88 -25.06
CA ARG A 237 -35.01 -26.24 -25.87
C ARG A 237 -35.01 -25.53 -27.23
N ASN A 238 -34.66 -24.24 -27.26
CA ASN A 238 -34.59 -23.48 -28.51
C ASN A 238 -33.52 -24.04 -29.45
N GLU A 239 -32.36 -24.45 -28.94
CA GLU A 239 -31.29 -25.05 -29.75
C GLU A 239 -31.72 -26.40 -30.39
N VAL A 240 -32.46 -27.23 -29.64
CA VAL A 240 -33.00 -28.50 -30.15
C VAL A 240 -34.09 -28.29 -31.21
N GLU A 241 -34.93 -27.26 -31.07
CA GLU A 241 -35.97 -26.95 -32.05
C GLU A 241 -35.39 -26.45 -33.38
N VAL A 242 -34.30 -25.67 -33.31
CA VAL A 242 -33.54 -25.24 -34.50
C VAL A 242 -32.94 -26.45 -35.23
N ASP A 243 -32.28 -27.37 -34.52
CA ASP A 243 -31.69 -28.57 -35.15
C ASP A 243 -32.74 -29.45 -35.86
N ARG A 244 -33.93 -29.61 -35.25
CA ARG A 244 -35.03 -30.37 -35.87
C ARG A 244 -35.60 -29.69 -37.11
N ARG A 245 -35.60 -28.37 -37.17
CA ARG A 245 -36.06 -27.61 -38.33
C ARG A 245 -35.10 -27.78 -39.52
N TRP A 246 -33.80 -27.64 -39.28
CA TRP A 246 -32.78 -27.85 -40.32
C TRP A 246 -32.81 -29.25 -40.94
N LYS A 247 -32.96 -30.30 -40.13
CA LYS A 247 -33.08 -31.68 -40.65
C LYS A 247 -34.33 -31.93 -41.51
N ARG A 248 -35.41 -31.17 -41.28
CA ARG A 248 -36.64 -31.29 -42.08
C ARG A 248 -36.46 -30.69 -43.47
N ASP A 249 -35.80 -29.53 -43.55
CA ASP A 249 -35.60 -28.81 -44.81
C ASP A 249 -34.59 -29.54 -45.72
N ASP A 250 -33.60 -30.23 -45.15
CA ASP A 250 -32.60 -31.04 -45.88
C ASP A 250 -33.23 -32.30 -46.52
N SER A 251 -34.14 -32.97 -45.81
CA SER A 251 -34.84 -34.16 -46.35
C SER A 251 -35.78 -33.84 -47.52
N THR A 252 -36.25 -32.60 -47.65
CA THR A 252 -37.05 -32.16 -48.81
C THR A 252 -36.24 -31.83 -50.05
N ALA A 253 -34.92 -31.59 -49.93
CA ALA A 253 -34.08 -31.25 -51.06
C ALA A 253 -33.68 -32.48 -51.91
N GLU A 254 -33.56 -33.67 -51.33
CA GLU A 254 -33.15 -34.89 -52.06
C GLU A 254 -34.25 -35.52 -52.95
N ILE A 255 -35.53 -35.18 -52.76
CA ILE A 255 -36.62 -35.77 -53.57
C ILE A 255 -36.72 -35.10 -54.97
N THR A 256 -36.06 -33.96 -55.19
CA THR A 256 -36.24 -33.16 -56.42
C THR A 256 -35.13 -33.36 -57.48
N SER A 257 -34.12 -34.19 -57.21
CA SER A 257 -32.96 -34.39 -58.11
C SER A 257 -32.95 -35.74 -58.86
N GLY A 258 -33.91 -36.62 -58.59
CA GLY A 258 -34.03 -37.93 -59.27
C GLY A 258 -35.12 -37.94 -60.34
N GLY A 259 -34.89 -37.35 -61.52
CA GLY A 259 -35.92 -37.34 -62.55
C GLY A 259 -35.59 -36.68 -63.88
N ILE A 260 -34.40 -36.88 -64.44
CA ILE A 260 -34.16 -36.74 -65.89
C ILE A 260 -33.16 -37.82 -66.31
N ASN A 261 -33.68 -38.93 -66.82
CA ASN A 261 -33.07 -39.79 -67.84
C ASN A 261 -34.13 -40.74 -68.38
#